data_AF-A0A7X8HME8-F1
#
_entry.id   AF-A0A7X8HME8-F1
#
_cell.length_a   1.000
_cell.length_b   1.000
_cell.length_c   1.000
_cell.angle_alpha   90.00
_cell.angle_beta   90.00
_cell.angle_gamma   90.00
#
_symmetry.space_group_name_H-M   'P 1'
#
loop_
_entity.id
_entity.type
_entity.pdbx_description
1 polymer ?
#
loop_
_entity_poly.entity_id
_entity_poly.type
_entity_poly.pdbx_seq_one_letter_code
_entity_poly.pdbx_strand_id
1 'polypeptide(L)'
;MAWPWEYMTIAEKYPSVKFNNKEYGIKLSSPVSENVLGDPLGSCEATGVDSYTNKKYSETFKAYKINGVSEDKLIAAGTEGEFYVYMADDISKPATFGDVWDLYGLDQNLTFSHFTVNEGYDDKGEFELTDDAYIREILSGCGDGVLYDETDFFERDNRYYLTFTATSEALGAYKLVVYISEDGYFATNLFSYSHIYYIGEDAAGKIISYAKNNSVEAESIPYELTVSGILTEINDDYVLIDDSALCNNEEDGTVYKIYTDDIRIRRCVEFGGIKVGDAVIVNYNGEISEKNEVNGAYSMYTGTLVDGDLQIPE
;
A
#
# COMPACT_ATOMS: atom_id res chain seq x y z
N MET A 1 -2.56 16.60 -6.99
CA MET A 1 -1.76 17.81 -7.29
C MET A 1 -0.34 17.37 -7.62
N ALA A 2 0.30 17.91 -8.67
CA ALA A 2 1.72 17.67 -8.91
C ALA A 2 2.54 18.59 -8.00
N TRP A 3 3.67 18.13 -7.46
CA TRP A 3 4.54 18.94 -6.61
C TRP A 3 5.72 19.49 -7.43
N PRO A 4 6.21 20.72 -7.16
CA PRO A 4 7.48 21.14 -7.73
C PRO A 4 8.61 20.20 -7.31
N TRP A 5 9.66 20.12 -8.14
CA TRP A 5 10.76 19.16 -7.95
C TRP A 5 11.37 19.22 -6.54
N GLU A 6 11.57 20.41 -5.98
CA GLU A 6 12.13 20.61 -4.63
C GLU A 6 11.23 20.08 -3.50
N TYR A 7 9.93 19.89 -3.74
CA TYR A 7 8.93 19.38 -2.80
C TYR A 7 8.58 17.89 -3.00
N MET A 8 9.25 17.23 -3.94
CA MET A 8 9.11 15.80 -4.19
C MET A 8 10.08 14.98 -3.33
N THR A 9 9.58 13.87 -2.79
CA THR A 9 10.38 12.77 -2.24
C THR A 9 11.27 12.15 -3.31
N ILE A 10 12.25 11.33 -2.92
CA ILE A 10 13.11 10.61 -3.88
C ILE A 10 12.27 9.71 -4.80
N ALA A 11 11.31 8.96 -4.25
CA ALA A 11 10.38 8.14 -5.00
C ALA A 11 9.59 8.93 -6.06
N GLU A 12 9.08 10.12 -5.70
CA GLU A 12 8.33 10.97 -6.62
C GLU A 12 9.21 11.63 -7.68
N LYS A 13 10.46 11.98 -7.33
CA LYS A 13 11.46 12.53 -8.27
C LYS A 13 11.85 11.51 -9.33
N TYR A 14 11.98 10.25 -8.94
CA TYR A 14 12.53 9.20 -9.80
C TYR A 14 11.56 8.02 -9.90
N PRO A 15 10.41 8.19 -10.58
CA PRO A 15 9.40 7.15 -10.71
C PRO A 15 9.82 5.99 -11.62
N SER A 16 10.96 6.10 -12.31
CA SER A 16 11.44 5.06 -13.22
C SER A 16 12.94 4.85 -13.08
N VAL A 17 13.37 3.59 -13.15
CA VAL A 17 14.77 3.19 -13.24
C VAL A 17 15.00 2.30 -14.45
N LYS A 18 16.21 2.36 -15.01
CA LYS A 18 16.67 1.49 -16.08
C LYS A 18 17.85 0.65 -15.61
N PHE A 19 17.68 -0.67 -15.63
CA PHE A 19 18.68 -1.65 -15.22
C PHE A 19 18.76 -2.77 -16.28
N ASN A 20 19.97 -3.12 -16.72
CA ASN A 20 20.21 -4.15 -17.75
C ASN A 20 19.34 -4.01 -19.02
N ASN A 21 19.15 -2.78 -19.50
CA ASN A 21 18.28 -2.43 -20.64
C ASN A 21 16.78 -2.69 -20.43
N LYS A 22 16.33 -3.03 -19.22
CA LYS A 22 14.93 -3.14 -18.83
C LYS A 22 14.52 -1.91 -18.04
N GLU A 23 13.31 -1.42 -18.30
CA GLU A 23 12.69 -0.32 -17.55
C GLU A 23 11.87 -0.90 -16.39
N TYR A 24 11.92 -0.20 -15.26
CA TYR A 24 11.13 -0.52 -14.09
C TYR A 24 10.47 0.76 -13.57
N GLY A 25 9.18 0.67 -13.25
CA GLY A 25 8.39 1.74 -12.64
C GLY A 25 8.30 1.57 -11.12
N ILE A 26 8.27 2.68 -10.38
CA ILE A 26 8.13 2.63 -8.92
C ILE A 26 6.77 2.02 -8.55
N LYS A 27 6.77 1.11 -7.57
CA LYS A 27 5.56 0.40 -7.13
C LYS A 27 4.98 1.00 -5.86
N LEU A 28 5.84 1.36 -4.92
CA LEU A 28 5.47 1.97 -3.65
C LEU A 28 6.41 3.13 -3.38
N SER A 29 5.84 4.30 -3.09
CA SER A 29 6.61 5.52 -2.81
C SER A 29 7.19 5.60 -1.40
N SER A 30 6.99 4.55 -0.60
CA SER A 30 7.54 4.40 0.74
C SER A 30 8.84 3.60 0.68
N PRO A 31 9.89 4.00 1.43
CA PRO A 31 11.13 3.26 1.46
C PRO A 31 10.94 1.88 2.10
N VAL A 32 11.74 0.90 1.68
CA VAL A 32 11.76 -0.45 2.26
C VAL A 32 12.88 -0.60 3.29
N SER A 33 12.69 -1.52 4.25
CA SER A 33 13.75 -1.89 5.18
C SER A 33 14.94 -2.54 4.48
N GLU A 34 16.14 -2.35 5.01
CA GLU A 34 17.36 -3.04 4.53
C GLU A 34 17.23 -4.58 4.60
N ASN A 35 16.38 -5.11 5.49
CA ASN A 35 16.14 -6.55 5.62
C ASN A 35 15.49 -7.18 4.38
N VAL A 36 14.84 -6.37 3.55
CA VAL A 36 14.23 -6.80 2.29
C VAL A 36 15.28 -6.99 1.19
N LEU A 37 16.42 -6.29 1.31
CA LEU A 37 17.47 -6.29 0.30
C LEU A 37 18.21 -7.62 0.29
N GLY A 38 18.40 -8.15 -0.92
CA GLY A 38 19.24 -9.32 -1.20
C GLY A 38 20.60 -8.93 -1.77
N ASP A 39 21.13 -9.76 -2.67
CA ASP A 39 22.43 -9.50 -3.29
C ASP A 39 22.47 -8.18 -4.07
N PRO A 40 23.58 -7.43 -4.03
CA PRO A 40 23.76 -6.24 -4.85
C PRO A 40 23.79 -6.60 -6.34
N LEU A 41 23.03 -5.85 -7.15
CA LEU A 41 22.97 -5.98 -8.61
C LEU A 41 23.89 -4.99 -9.33
N GLY A 42 24.30 -3.91 -8.66
CA GLY A 42 25.16 -2.87 -9.21
C GLY A 42 24.47 -1.50 -9.20
N SER A 43 24.56 -0.78 -10.31
CA SER A 43 23.96 0.55 -10.46
C SER A 43 22.92 0.58 -11.57
N CYS A 44 21.89 1.40 -11.40
CA CYS A 44 20.87 1.67 -12.41
C CYS A 44 20.71 3.19 -12.63
N GLU A 45 20.20 3.56 -13.81
CA GLU A 45 19.89 4.95 -14.12
C GLU A 45 18.46 5.25 -13.64
N ALA A 46 18.32 6.16 -12.68
CA ALA A 46 17.04 6.65 -12.20
C ALA A 46 16.67 7.92 -12.96
N THR A 47 15.42 8.06 -13.39
CA THR A 47 14.98 9.21 -14.21
C THR A 47 13.63 9.75 -13.76
N GLY A 48 13.43 11.05 -13.99
CA GLY A 48 12.15 11.71 -13.79
C GLY A 48 12.06 13.05 -14.48
N VAL A 49 10.87 13.64 -14.43
CA VAL A 49 10.56 14.90 -15.11
C VAL A 49 9.84 15.83 -14.14
N ASP A 50 10.36 17.04 -14.01
CA ASP A 50 9.66 18.12 -13.33
C ASP A 50 8.53 18.62 -14.23
N SER A 51 7.28 18.39 -13.83
CA SER A 51 6.10 18.77 -14.60
C SER A 51 5.91 20.28 -14.75
N TYR A 52 6.53 21.10 -13.88
CA TYR A 52 6.41 22.56 -13.94
C TYR A 52 7.37 23.17 -14.96
N THR A 53 8.57 22.61 -15.07
CA THR A 53 9.62 23.14 -15.96
C THR A 53 9.85 22.29 -17.21
N ASN A 54 9.24 21.10 -17.28
CA ASN A 54 9.52 20.02 -18.25
C ASN A 54 10.99 19.59 -18.29
N LYS A 55 11.76 19.93 -17.24
CA LYS A 55 13.17 19.55 -17.15
C LYS A 55 13.27 18.09 -16.76
N LYS A 56 14.07 17.34 -17.52
CA LYS A 56 14.42 15.96 -17.22
C LYS A 56 15.60 15.91 -16.25
N TYR A 57 15.52 15.00 -15.30
CA TYR A 57 16.57 14.72 -14.34
C TYR A 57 16.94 13.24 -14.43
N SER A 58 18.22 12.95 -14.18
CA SER A 58 18.71 11.60 -14.00
C SER A 58 19.64 11.54 -12.79
N GLU A 59 19.72 10.37 -12.17
CA GLU A 59 20.59 10.08 -11.04
C GLU A 59 21.08 8.63 -11.14
N THR A 60 22.21 8.31 -10.48
CA THR A 60 22.68 6.93 -10.38
C THR A 60 22.26 6.31 -9.05
N PHE A 61 21.41 5.29 -9.10
CA PHE A 61 21.00 4.53 -7.92
C PHE A 61 21.81 3.24 -7.78
N LYS A 62 21.92 2.74 -6.55
CA LYS A 62 22.32 1.35 -6.29
C LYS A 62 21.10 0.46 -6.47
N ALA A 63 21.28 -0.69 -7.11
CA ALA A 63 20.25 -1.69 -7.32
C ALA A 63 20.58 -2.99 -6.56
N TYR A 64 19.56 -3.63 -6.02
CA TYR A 64 19.63 -4.85 -5.24
C TYR A 64 18.53 -5.82 -5.68
N LYS A 65 18.81 -7.12 -5.52
CA LYS A 65 17.73 -8.11 -5.47
C LYS A 65 16.83 -7.83 -4.29
N ILE A 66 15.62 -8.35 -4.36
CA ILE A 66 14.72 -8.45 -3.21
C ILE A 66 14.71 -9.92 -2.78
N ASN A 67 14.79 -10.19 -1.48
CA ASN A 67 14.84 -11.55 -0.96
C ASN A 67 13.63 -12.37 -1.42
N GLY A 68 13.88 -13.54 -2.02
CA GLY A 68 12.84 -14.44 -2.54
C GLY A 68 12.19 -13.98 -3.86
N VAL A 69 12.49 -12.79 -4.38
CA VAL A 69 11.85 -12.26 -5.59
C VAL A 69 12.82 -12.27 -6.77
N SER A 70 12.31 -12.65 -7.94
CA SER A 70 13.07 -12.59 -9.18
C SER A 70 13.34 -11.14 -9.60
N GLU A 71 14.60 -10.83 -9.91
CA GLU A 71 15.01 -9.53 -10.46
C GLU A 71 14.37 -9.23 -11.82
N ASP A 72 13.87 -10.25 -12.53
CA ASP A 72 13.08 -10.06 -13.75
C ASP A 72 11.73 -9.38 -13.47
N LYS A 73 11.22 -9.45 -12.23
CA LYS A 73 9.93 -8.86 -11.87
C LYS A 73 10.09 -7.62 -11.00
N LEU A 74 10.83 -7.71 -9.89
CA LEU A 74 11.03 -6.58 -8.98
C LEU A 74 12.51 -6.41 -8.64
N ILE A 75 12.94 -5.16 -8.50
CA ILE A 75 14.24 -4.80 -7.92
C ILE A 75 14.05 -3.75 -6.84
N ALA A 76 14.97 -3.69 -5.89
CA ALA A 76 15.09 -2.56 -4.97
C ALA A 76 16.15 -1.59 -5.51
N ALA A 77 15.82 -0.30 -5.61
CA ALA A 77 16.76 0.71 -6.07
C ALA A 77 16.62 2.01 -5.28
N GLY A 78 17.73 2.72 -5.10
CA GLY A 78 17.75 3.96 -4.34
C GLY A 78 19.16 4.47 -4.02
N THR A 79 19.20 5.37 -3.05
CA THR A 79 20.43 5.98 -2.52
C THR A 79 20.75 5.41 -1.13
N GLU A 80 21.89 5.80 -0.55
CA GLU A 80 22.32 5.28 0.76
C GLU A 80 21.28 5.58 1.85
N GLY A 81 20.68 4.51 2.40
CA GLY A 81 19.66 4.57 3.46
C GLY A 81 18.20 4.68 2.98
N GLU A 82 17.94 4.86 1.69
CA GLU A 82 16.58 5.00 1.13
C GLU A 82 16.43 4.20 -0.17
N PHE A 83 15.81 3.02 -0.07
CA PHE A 83 15.54 2.12 -1.19
C PHE A 83 14.04 1.95 -1.41
N TYR A 84 13.64 1.78 -2.67
CA TYR A 84 12.24 1.61 -3.06
C TYR A 84 12.08 0.40 -3.98
N VAL A 85 10.88 -0.19 -4.00
CA VAL A 85 10.55 -1.28 -4.93
C VAL A 85 10.19 -0.72 -6.29
N TYR A 86 10.89 -1.20 -7.31
CA TYR A 86 10.61 -0.93 -8.71
C TYR A 86 10.18 -2.22 -9.41
N MET A 87 9.04 -2.17 -10.10
CA MET A 87 8.48 -3.26 -10.88
C MET A 87 8.84 -3.12 -12.35
N ALA A 88 9.26 -4.20 -12.97
CA ALA A 88 9.57 -4.22 -14.39
C ALA A 88 8.36 -3.79 -15.22
N ASP A 89 8.58 -2.96 -16.25
CA ASP A 89 7.56 -2.54 -17.23
C ASP A 89 7.26 -3.67 -18.23
N ASP A 90 7.08 -4.87 -17.71
CA ASP A 90 6.65 -6.06 -18.42
C ASP A 90 5.34 -6.51 -17.80
N ILE A 91 4.26 -6.13 -18.46
CA ILE A 91 2.87 -6.41 -18.03
C ILE A 91 2.45 -7.86 -18.26
N SER A 92 3.35 -8.75 -18.67
CA SER A 92 3.01 -10.16 -18.86
C SER A 92 2.64 -10.83 -17.52
N LYS A 93 1.40 -11.33 -17.46
CA LYS A 93 0.94 -12.19 -16.38
C LYS A 93 1.60 -13.57 -16.54
N PRO A 94 2.24 -14.13 -15.49
CA PRO A 94 2.76 -15.48 -15.56
C PRO A 94 1.65 -16.50 -15.87
N ALA A 95 1.97 -17.54 -16.64
CA ALA A 95 0.97 -18.45 -17.21
C ALA A 95 0.33 -19.37 -16.16
N THR A 96 1.08 -19.69 -15.11
CA THR A 96 0.62 -20.55 -14.02
C THR A 96 0.69 -19.85 -12.67
N PHE A 97 -0.09 -20.33 -11.71
CA PHE A 97 -0.02 -19.87 -10.33
C PHE A 97 1.36 -20.14 -9.72
N GLY A 98 1.96 -21.29 -10.04
CA GLY A 98 3.32 -21.63 -9.62
C GLY A 98 4.36 -20.61 -10.09
N ASP A 99 4.26 -20.13 -11.34
CA ASP A 99 5.15 -19.09 -11.83
C ASP A 99 5.02 -17.79 -11.03
N VAL A 100 3.80 -17.38 -10.67
CA VAL A 100 3.60 -16.20 -9.81
C VAL A 100 4.18 -16.45 -8.41
N TRP A 101 3.87 -17.61 -7.85
CA TRP A 101 4.32 -18.02 -6.53
C TRP A 101 5.84 -17.93 -6.41
N ASP A 102 6.56 -18.47 -7.39
CA ASP A 102 8.02 -18.53 -7.41
C ASP A 102 8.67 -17.21 -7.83
N LEU A 103 8.17 -16.53 -8.86
CA LEU A 103 8.78 -15.29 -9.36
C LEU A 103 8.68 -14.14 -8.35
N TYR A 104 7.62 -14.12 -7.56
CA TYR A 104 7.39 -13.10 -6.53
C TYR A 104 7.68 -13.62 -5.10
N GLY A 105 8.14 -14.87 -4.94
CA GLY A 105 8.47 -15.44 -3.64
C GLY A 105 7.33 -15.33 -2.63
N LEU A 106 6.10 -15.69 -3.03
CA LEU A 106 4.91 -15.50 -2.21
C LEU A 106 4.93 -16.33 -0.93
N ASP A 107 5.68 -17.43 -0.89
CA ASP A 107 5.89 -18.25 0.30
C ASP A 107 6.57 -17.47 1.44
N GLN A 108 7.48 -16.56 1.10
CA GLN A 108 8.28 -15.78 2.04
C GLN A 108 7.74 -14.38 2.26
N ASN A 109 7.13 -13.80 1.22
CA ASN A 109 6.82 -12.38 1.16
C ASN A 109 5.35 -12.05 1.34
N LEU A 110 4.47 -13.04 1.52
CA LEU A 110 3.05 -12.84 1.72
C LEU A 110 2.55 -13.60 2.95
N THR A 111 1.68 -12.96 3.72
CA THR A 111 1.03 -13.55 4.90
C THR A 111 -0.48 -13.42 4.76
N PHE A 112 -1.20 -14.34 5.40
CA PHE A 112 -2.66 -14.41 5.35
C PHE A 112 -3.26 -14.36 6.77
N SER A 113 -3.08 -13.23 7.45
CA SER A 113 -3.55 -13.05 8.83
C SER A 113 -4.94 -12.41 8.91
N HIS A 114 -5.18 -11.30 8.21
CA HIS A 114 -6.45 -10.58 8.28
C HIS A 114 -7.31 -10.82 7.05
N PHE A 115 -8.58 -11.15 7.23
CA PHE A 115 -9.50 -11.35 6.12
C PHE A 115 -10.95 -10.96 6.40
N THR A 116 -11.67 -10.62 5.34
CA THR A 116 -13.11 -10.39 5.34
C THR A 116 -13.83 -11.58 4.69
N VAL A 117 -14.92 -12.04 5.30
CA VAL A 117 -15.84 -12.99 4.66
C VAL A 117 -16.83 -12.20 3.81
N ASN A 118 -16.99 -12.60 2.55
CA ASN A 118 -17.85 -11.90 1.60
C ASN A 118 -18.88 -12.85 0.97
N GLU A 119 -20.06 -12.32 0.68
CA GLU A 119 -21.06 -12.96 -0.18
C GLU A 119 -21.59 -11.92 -1.17
N GLY A 120 -21.25 -12.05 -2.45
CA GLY A 120 -21.49 -10.97 -3.41
C GLY A 120 -20.65 -9.73 -3.06
N TYR A 121 -21.29 -8.56 -3.06
CA TYR A 121 -20.69 -7.30 -2.64
C TYR A 121 -20.89 -7.00 -1.15
N ASP A 122 -21.47 -7.94 -0.38
CA ASP A 122 -21.73 -7.75 1.03
C ASP A 122 -20.59 -8.31 1.89
N ASP A 123 -20.03 -7.45 2.74
CA ASP A 123 -19.13 -7.83 3.82
C ASP A 123 -19.93 -8.50 4.95
N LYS A 124 -19.49 -9.68 5.38
CA LYS A 124 -20.14 -10.48 6.43
C LYS A 124 -19.36 -10.52 7.75
N GLY A 125 -18.22 -9.84 7.81
CA GLY A 125 -17.38 -9.71 9.00
C GLY A 125 -15.89 -9.79 8.70
N GLU A 126 -15.08 -9.20 9.58
CA GLU A 126 -13.63 -9.22 9.55
C GLU A 126 -13.07 -10.17 10.62
N PHE A 127 -11.98 -10.84 10.28
CA PHE A 127 -11.41 -11.91 11.09
C PHE A 127 -9.88 -11.88 11.04
N GLU A 128 -9.28 -12.29 12.16
CA GLU A 128 -7.83 -12.47 12.29
C GLU A 128 -7.51 -13.95 12.54
N LEU A 129 -6.60 -14.47 11.71
CA LEU A 129 -6.10 -15.83 11.73
C LEU A 129 -4.84 -15.89 12.61
N THR A 130 -4.77 -16.89 13.50
CA THR A 130 -3.61 -17.03 14.39
C THR A 130 -2.39 -17.69 13.74
N ASP A 131 -2.59 -18.45 12.67
CA ASP A 131 -1.55 -19.15 11.91
C ASP A 131 -1.99 -19.45 10.48
N ASP A 132 -1.27 -18.90 9.50
CA ASP A 132 -1.51 -19.05 8.07
C ASP A 132 -0.67 -20.15 7.40
N ALA A 133 0.13 -20.90 8.15
CA ALA A 133 1.02 -21.92 7.60
C ALA A 133 0.29 -22.96 6.74
N TYR A 134 -0.90 -23.41 7.17
CA TYR A 134 -1.69 -24.37 6.41
C TYR A 134 -2.25 -23.79 5.10
N ILE A 135 -2.63 -22.50 5.09
CA ILE A 135 -3.08 -21.81 3.88
C ILE A 135 -1.92 -21.75 2.88
N ARG A 136 -0.73 -21.35 3.33
CA ARG A 136 0.47 -21.31 2.48
C ARG A 136 0.85 -22.69 1.96
N GLU A 137 0.74 -23.74 2.77
CA GLU A 137 0.97 -25.13 2.35
C GLU A 137 0.04 -25.51 1.18
N ILE A 138 -1.27 -25.25 1.31
CA ILE A 138 -2.22 -25.53 0.24
C ILE A 138 -1.88 -24.76 -1.03
N LEU A 139 -1.64 -23.44 -0.92
CA LEU A 139 -1.32 -22.59 -2.07
C LEU A 139 -0.03 -23.03 -2.77
N SER A 140 1.02 -23.42 -2.02
CA SER A 140 2.25 -23.94 -2.61
C SER A 140 2.03 -25.22 -3.43
N GLY A 141 0.97 -25.98 -3.15
CA GLY A 141 0.57 -27.17 -3.91
C GLY A 141 -0.28 -26.86 -5.16
N CYS A 142 -0.66 -25.61 -5.39
CA CYS A 142 -1.53 -25.19 -6.49
C CYS A 142 -0.77 -24.73 -7.74
N GLY A 143 0.49 -25.15 -7.92
CA GLY A 143 1.38 -24.66 -8.97
C GLY A 143 0.83 -24.76 -10.39
N ASP A 144 0.09 -25.83 -10.70
CA ASP A 144 -0.54 -26.05 -12.02
C ASP A 144 -1.77 -25.16 -12.28
N GLY A 145 -2.14 -24.29 -11.34
CA GLY A 145 -3.28 -23.39 -11.48
C GLY A 145 -3.17 -22.50 -12.70
N VAL A 146 -4.21 -22.47 -13.53
CA VAL A 146 -4.16 -21.82 -14.86
C VAL A 146 -4.59 -20.36 -14.74
N LEU A 147 -3.85 -19.47 -15.41
CA LEU A 147 -4.23 -18.07 -15.58
C LEU A 147 -5.61 -17.95 -16.24
N TYR A 148 -6.48 -17.16 -15.64
CA TYR A 148 -7.73 -16.71 -16.23
C TYR A 148 -7.57 -15.25 -16.67
N ASP A 149 -7.41 -15.03 -17.99
CA ASP A 149 -7.10 -13.74 -18.59
C ASP A 149 -8.26 -13.13 -19.41
N GLU A 150 -9.47 -13.70 -19.32
CA GLU A 150 -10.64 -13.16 -20.01
C GLU A 150 -11.11 -11.80 -19.45
N THR A 151 -10.65 -11.43 -18.25
CA THR A 151 -10.99 -10.18 -17.57
C THR A 151 -9.84 -9.69 -16.68
N ASP A 152 -9.77 -8.38 -16.49
CA ASP A 152 -8.85 -7.72 -15.55
C ASP A 152 -9.53 -7.36 -14.22
N PHE A 153 -10.75 -7.85 -13.99
CA PHE A 153 -11.53 -7.63 -12.79
C PHE A 153 -12.01 -8.96 -12.20
N PHE A 154 -11.88 -9.09 -10.88
CA PHE A 154 -12.42 -10.25 -10.15
C PHE A 154 -13.92 -10.04 -9.91
N GLU A 155 -14.75 -10.77 -10.66
CA GLU A 155 -16.20 -10.72 -10.47
C GLU A 155 -16.57 -11.25 -9.08
N ARG A 156 -17.45 -10.53 -8.39
CA ARG A 156 -17.87 -10.81 -7.02
C ARG A 156 -19.32 -11.26 -6.92
N ASP A 157 -20.15 -10.92 -7.91
CA ASP A 157 -21.57 -11.22 -7.90
C ASP A 157 -21.83 -12.73 -7.69
N ASN A 158 -22.72 -13.04 -6.74
CA ASN A 158 -23.15 -14.40 -6.39
C ASN A 158 -22.01 -15.36 -6.00
N ARG A 159 -20.91 -14.84 -5.43
CA ARG A 159 -19.80 -15.66 -4.92
C ARG A 159 -19.68 -15.56 -3.42
N TYR A 160 -19.41 -16.69 -2.77
CA TYR A 160 -18.80 -16.71 -1.45
C TYR A 160 -17.27 -16.71 -1.58
N TYR A 161 -16.58 -15.78 -0.91
CA TYR A 161 -15.12 -15.68 -0.97
C TYR A 161 -14.54 -15.03 0.28
N LEU A 162 -13.23 -15.22 0.47
CA LEU A 162 -12.43 -14.47 1.44
C LEU A 162 -11.62 -13.41 0.74
N THR A 163 -11.53 -12.24 1.37
CA THR A 163 -10.66 -11.12 0.99
C THR A 163 -9.58 -11.00 2.04
N PHE A 164 -8.35 -11.40 1.73
CA PHE A 164 -7.20 -11.18 2.59
C PHE A 164 -6.56 -9.83 2.32
N THR A 165 -6.26 -9.10 3.39
CA THR A 165 -5.47 -7.86 3.31
C THR A 165 -3.99 -8.21 3.21
N ALA A 166 -3.34 -7.76 2.14
CA ALA A 166 -1.96 -8.06 1.82
C ALA A 166 -1.07 -6.82 1.92
N THR A 167 -0.11 -6.87 2.85
CA THR A 167 0.97 -5.88 2.98
C THR A 167 2.30 -6.60 2.94
N SER A 168 3.23 -6.09 2.13
CA SER A 168 4.56 -6.65 1.96
C SER A 168 5.52 -5.58 1.43
N GLU A 169 6.55 -5.27 2.22
CA GLU A 169 7.61 -4.35 1.78
C GLU A 169 8.35 -4.92 0.57
N ALA A 170 8.68 -6.22 0.60
CA ALA A 170 9.37 -6.90 -0.50
C ALA A 170 8.59 -6.82 -1.81
N LEU A 171 7.27 -6.96 -1.75
CA LEU A 171 6.44 -6.83 -2.94
C LEU A 171 6.10 -5.39 -3.25
N GLY A 172 6.44 -4.39 -2.43
CA GLY A 172 5.97 -3.01 -2.60
C GLY A 172 4.43 -2.94 -2.59
N ALA A 173 3.80 -3.60 -1.62
CA ALA A 173 2.35 -3.69 -1.48
C ALA A 173 1.93 -3.22 -0.08
N TYR A 174 0.90 -2.38 -0.01
CA TYR A 174 0.35 -1.89 1.24
C TYR A 174 -1.17 -1.99 1.19
N LYS A 175 -1.75 -2.80 2.06
CA LYS A 175 -3.21 -3.06 2.15
C LYS A 175 -3.87 -3.35 0.80
N LEU A 176 -3.16 -4.09 -0.06
CA LEU A 176 -3.71 -4.64 -1.30
C LEU A 176 -4.51 -5.91 -0.98
N VAL A 177 -5.08 -6.55 -2.00
CA VAL A 177 -6.08 -7.60 -1.78
C VAL A 177 -5.67 -8.91 -2.45
N VAL A 178 -5.93 -10.01 -1.74
CA VAL A 178 -5.98 -11.35 -2.29
C VAL A 178 -7.36 -11.95 -2.06
N TYR A 179 -7.98 -12.44 -3.12
CA TYR A 179 -9.27 -13.12 -3.09
C TYR A 179 -9.08 -14.63 -3.18
N ILE A 180 -9.83 -15.38 -2.38
CA ILE A 180 -9.99 -16.84 -2.51
C ILE A 180 -11.48 -17.16 -2.54
N SER A 181 -12.01 -17.61 -3.68
CA SER A 181 -13.44 -17.92 -3.83
C SER A 181 -13.76 -19.39 -3.78
N GLU A 182 -14.97 -19.70 -3.35
CA GLU A 182 -15.47 -21.08 -3.25
C GLU A 182 -15.46 -21.82 -4.60
N ASP A 183 -15.62 -21.09 -5.71
CA ASP A 183 -15.56 -21.63 -7.07
C ASP A 183 -14.12 -21.83 -7.59
N GLY A 184 -13.12 -21.74 -6.70
CA GLY A 184 -11.77 -22.24 -6.95
C GLY A 184 -10.78 -21.23 -7.50
N TYR A 185 -11.04 -19.92 -7.38
CA TYR A 185 -10.12 -18.89 -7.88
C TYR A 185 -9.29 -18.24 -6.77
N PHE A 186 -8.02 -18.02 -7.09
CA PHE A 186 -7.15 -17.04 -6.46
C PHE A 186 -7.14 -15.78 -7.33
N ALA A 187 -7.36 -14.60 -6.76
CA ALA A 187 -7.16 -13.35 -7.49
C ALA A 187 -6.40 -12.32 -6.67
N THR A 188 -5.61 -11.45 -7.30
CA THR A 188 -4.91 -10.38 -6.57
C THR A 188 -4.59 -9.17 -7.44
N ASN A 189 -4.57 -7.99 -6.82
CA ASN A 189 -4.08 -6.75 -7.42
C ASN A 189 -2.65 -6.37 -6.97
N LEU A 190 -1.88 -7.32 -6.43
CA LEU A 190 -0.52 -7.08 -5.96
C LEU A 190 0.46 -6.57 -7.05
N PHE A 191 0.22 -6.83 -8.34
CA PHE A 191 1.19 -6.60 -9.43
C PHE A 191 0.62 -5.76 -10.59
N SER A 192 -0.02 -4.63 -10.29
CA SER A 192 -0.63 -3.66 -11.22
C SER A 192 -2.08 -3.96 -11.62
N TYR A 193 -2.38 -5.14 -12.16
CA TYR A 193 -3.74 -5.55 -12.59
C TYR A 193 -4.19 -6.82 -11.87
N SER A 194 -5.49 -7.15 -11.96
CA SER A 194 -6.00 -8.40 -11.39
C SER A 194 -5.33 -9.60 -12.05
N HIS A 195 -4.57 -10.34 -11.26
CA HIS A 195 -4.00 -11.63 -11.60
C HIS A 195 -4.93 -12.69 -11.05
N ILE A 196 -5.56 -13.48 -11.93
CA ILE A 196 -6.61 -14.44 -11.57
C ILE A 196 -6.15 -15.83 -11.99
N TYR A 197 -6.15 -16.79 -11.07
CA TYR A 197 -5.75 -18.17 -11.32
C TYR A 197 -6.79 -19.13 -10.78
N TYR A 198 -7.12 -20.15 -11.56
CA TYR A 198 -7.93 -21.25 -11.07
C TYR A 198 -7.05 -22.24 -10.31
N ILE A 199 -7.14 -22.22 -8.98
CA ILE A 199 -6.40 -23.11 -8.07
C ILE A 199 -7.19 -24.38 -7.71
N GLY A 200 -8.46 -24.45 -8.12
CA GLY A 200 -9.35 -25.58 -7.90
C GLY A 200 -10.24 -25.44 -6.67
N GLU A 201 -11.50 -25.88 -6.80
CA GLU A 201 -12.52 -25.79 -5.74
C GLU A 201 -12.10 -26.53 -4.46
N ASP A 202 -11.38 -27.66 -4.57
CA ASP A 202 -10.90 -28.41 -3.40
C ASP A 202 -9.87 -27.62 -2.58
N ALA A 203 -8.90 -26.97 -3.25
CA ALA A 203 -7.89 -26.16 -2.59
C ALA A 203 -8.53 -24.93 -1.94
N ALA A 204 -9.35 -24.19 -2.68
CA ALA A 204 -10.03 -23.03 -2.16
C ALA A 204 -10.99 -23.37 -1.00
N GLY A 205 -11.74 -24.47 -1.12
CA GLY A 205 -12.63 -24.95 -0.07
C GLY A 205 -11.91 -25.33 1.23
N LYS A 206 -10.71 -25.92 1.13
CA LYS A 206 -9.85 -26.19 2.29
C LYS A 206 -9.36 -24.91 2.95
N ILE A 207 -8.90 -23.93 2.17
CA ILE A 207 -8.46 -22.63 2.69
C ILE A 207 -9.60 -21.93 3.42
N ILE A 208 -10.76 -21.82 2.77
CA ILE A 208 -11.95 -21.19 3.33
C ILE A 208 -12.38 -21.87 4.64
N SER A 209 -12.45 -23.20 4.63
CA SER A 209 -12.85 -23.98 5.81
C SER A 209 -11.85 -23.82 6.94
N TYR A 210 -10.55 -23.83 6.65
CA TYR A 210 -9.52 -23.63 7.65
C TYR A 210 -9.60 -22.23 8.26
N ALA A 211 -9.67 -21.19 7.43
CA ALA A 211 -9.70 -19.81 7.90
C ALA A 211 -10.87 -19.57 8.87
N LYS A 212 -12.09 -20.00 8.50
CA LYS A 212 -13.29 -19.86 9.36
C LYS A 212 -13.20 -20.58 10.69
N ASN A 213 -12.47 -21.70 10.76
CA ASN A 213 -12.40 -22.52 11.96
C ASN A 213 -11.21 -22.17 12.86
N ASN A 214 -10.26 -21.35 12.39
CA ASN A 214 -9.02 -21.03 13.09
C ASN A 214 -8.79 -19.52 13.20
N SER A 215 -9.85 -18.72 13.05
CA SER A 215 -9.83 -17.28 13.22
C SER A 215 -10.70 -16.83 14.39
N VAL A 216 -10.49 -15.59 14.80
CA VAL A 216 -11.37 -14.85 15.71
C VAL A 216 -11.91 -13.63 15.00
N GLU A 217 -13.07 -13.15 15.42
CA GLU A 217 -13.61 -11.87 14.95
C GLU A 217 -12.63 -10.74 15.28
N ALA A 218 -12.39 -9.86 14.31
CA ALA A 218 -11.46 -8.74 14.42
C ALA A 218 -12.20 -7.41 14.27
N GLU A 219 -11.63 -6.36 14.87
CA GLU A 219 -12.11 -5.00 14.62
C GLU A 219 -11.79 -4.58 13.19
N SER A 220 -12.65 -3.74 12.62
CA SER A 220 -12.43 -3.21 11.28
C SER A 220 -11.18 -2.33 11.29
N ILE A 221 -10.27 -2.60 10.36
CA ILE A 221 -9.05 -1.81 10.20
C ILE A 221 -9.28 -0.80 9.08
N PRO A 222 -9.26 0.51 9.34
CA PRO A 222 -9.44 1.51 8.30
C PRO A 222 -8.31 1.40 7.27
N TYR A 223 -8.63 1.68 6.01
CA TYR A 223 -7.64 1.64 4.93
C TYR A 223 -6.51 2.65 5.17
N GLU A 224 -6.86 3.88 5.53
CA GLU A 224 -5.92 4.93 5.96
C GLU A 224 -6.29 5.43 7.36
N LEU A 225 -5.28 5.68 8.20
CA LEU A 225 -5.50 6.34 9.49
C LEU A 225 -5.48 7.84 9.28
N THR A 226 -6.43 8.53 9.91
CA THR A 226 -6.59 9.97 9.75
C THR A 226 -6.80 10.68 11.08
N VAL A 227 -6.32 11.92 11.15
CA VAL A 227 -6.77 12.91 12.12
C VAL A 227 -7.40 14.06 11.35
N SER A 228 -8.52 14.57 11.85
CA SER A 228 -9.29 15.64 11.20
C SER A 228 -9.55 16.75 12.19
N GLY A 229 -9.60 18.00 11.73
CA GLY A 229 -9.92 19.13 12.59
C GLY A 229 -9.63 20.48 11.95
N ILE A 230 -9.64 21.53 12.75
CA ILE A 230 -9.25 22.88 12.32
C ILE A 230 -7.76 23.05 12.55
N LEU A 231 -7.04 23.48 11.51
CA LEU A 231 -5.63 23.88 11.64
C LEU A 231 -5.55 25.18 12.46
N THR A 232 -5.00 25.12 13.68
CA THR A 232 -4.97 26.27 14.60
C THR A 232 -3.61 26.97 14.65
N GLU A 233 -2.53 26.25 14.36
CA GLU A 233 -1.17 26.80 14.37
C GLU A 233 -0.32 26.19 13.25
N ILE A 234 0.50 27.04 12.62
CA ILE A 234 1.61 26.64 11.75
C ILE A 234 2.88 27.24 12.36
N ASN A 235 3.85 26.39 12.66
CA ASN A 235 5.19 26.74 13.12
C ASN A 235 6.22 26.20 12.12
N ASP A 236 7.51 26.50 12.33
CA ASP A 236 8.58 26.06 11.44
C ASP A 236 8.72 24.52 11.43
N ASP A 237 8.56 23.89 12.60
CA ASP A 237 8.81 22.45 12.80
C ASP A 237 7.53 21.60 13.02
N TYR A 238 6.36 22.23 13.16
CA TYR A 238 5.10 21.51 13.39
C TYR A 238 3.86 22.34 13.02
N VAL A 239 2.72 21.65 12.96
CA VAL A 239 1.38 22.24 12.95
C VAL A 239 0.51 21.68 14.09
N LEU A 240 -0.52 22.42 14.47
CA LEU A 240 -1.55 21.97 15.42
C LEU A 240 -2.92 21.87 14.74
N ILE A 241 -3.61 20.76 14.99
CA ILE A 241 -4.96 20.49 14.49
C ILE A 241 -5.87 20.23 15.69
N ASP A 242 -6.96 20.97 15.78
CA ASP A 242 -7.96 20.88 16.86
C ASP A 242 -9.26 20.27 16.32
N ASP A 243 -9.64 19.10 16.82
CA ASP A 243 -10.84 18.38 16.39
C ASP A 243 -12.13 18.82 17.12
N SER A 244 -12.06 19.79 18.05
CA SER A 244 -13.22 20.21 18.86
C SER A 244 -14.45 20.58 18.04
N ALA A 245 -14.26 21.11 16.82
CA ALA A 245 -15.34 21.48 15.90
C ALA A 245 -16.09 20.28 15.30
N LEU A 246 -15.53 19.07 15.40
CA LEU A 246 -16.12 17.80 14.97
C LEU A 246 -16.83 17.07 16.11
N CYS A 247 -16.60 17.49 17.37
CA CYS A 247 -17.20 16.86 18.53
C CYS A 247 -18.63 17.38 18.79
N ASN A 248 -19.50 16.53 19.33
CA ASN A 248 -20.82 16.96 19.82
C ASN A 248 -20.72 17.95 20.99
N ASN A 249 -19.64 17.86 21.76
CA ASN A 249 -19.29 18.78 22.84
C ASN A 249 -17.84 19.21 22.64
N GLU A 250 -17.60 20.52 22.52
CA GLU A 250 -16.27 21.08 22.25
C GLU A 250 -15.24 20.73 23.34
N GLU A 251 -15.66 20.50 24.58
CA GLU A 251 -14.75 20.12 25.68
C GLU A 251 -14.14 18.71 25.51
N ASP A 252 -14.73 17.88 24.66
CA ASP A 252 -14.23 16.53 24.36
C ASP A 252 -13.14 16.54 23.27
N GLY A 253 -12.87 17.71 22.68
CA GLY A 253 -11.90 17.89 21.62
C GLY A 253 -10.45 17.68 22.04
N THR A 254 -9.64 17.30 21.07
CA THR A 254 -8.23 16.97 21.17
C THR A 254 -7.42 17.81 20.19
N VAL A 255 -6.32 18.37 20.69
CA VAL A 255 -5.32 19.05 19.86
C VAL A 255 -4.20 18.08 19.53
N TYR A 256 -4.04 17.80 18.23
CA TYR A 256 -2.98 16.96 17.69
C TYR A 256 -1.81 17.82 17.21
N LYS A 257 -0.59 17.34 17.48
CA LYS A 257 0.64 17.92 16.94
C LYS A 257 1.21 17.06 15.83
N ILE A 258 1.53 17.69 14.71
CA ILE A 258 2.07 17.00 13.53
C ILE A 258 3.35 17.70 13.11
N TYR A 259 4.46 16.96 13.05
CA TYR A 259 5.76 17.50 12.65
C TYR A 259 5.83 17.75 11.14
N THR A 260 6.53 18.80 10.74
CA THR A 260 6.72 19.24 9.35
C THR A 260 8.13 18.91 8.83
N ASP A 261 8.86 18.03 9.53
CA ASP A 261 10.17 17.53 9.11
C ASP A 261 10.07 16.60 7.89
N ASP A 262 8.98 15.84 7.78
CA ASP A 262 8.63 15.10 6.56
C ASP A 262 8.20 16.07 5.45
N ILE A 263 8.91 16.02 4.32
CA ILE A 263 8.65 16.85 3.14
C ILE A 263 7.21 16.73 2.64
N ARG A 264 6.56 15.58 2.85
CA ARG A 264 5.20 15.32 2.40
C ARG A 264 4.15 16.09 3.17
N ILE A 265 4.42 16.42 4.44
CA ILE A 265 3.60 17.35 5.23
C ILE A 265 4.01 18.79 4.96
N ARG A 266 5.32 19.08 4.97
CA ARG A 266 5.84 20.44 4.75
C ARG A 266 5.31 21.06 3.46
N ARG A 267 5.31 20.31 2.35
CA ARG A 267 4.82 20.78 1.05
C ARG A 267 3.34 21.17 1.05
N CYS A 268 2.51 20.52 1.88
CA CYS A 268 1.09 20.85 1.96
C CYS A 268 0.88 22.26 2.54
N VAL A 269 1.74 22.67 3.48
CA VAL A 269 1.66 23.98 4.14
C VAL A 269 2.40 25.05 3.34
N GLU A 270 3.62 24.78 2.89
CA GLU A 270 4.46 25.77 2.19
C GLU A 270 4.01 26.03 0.74
N PHE A 271 3.46 25.00 0.07
CA PHE A 271 3.08 25.08 -1.34
C PHE A 271 1.60 24.75 -1.58
N GLY A 272 1.03 23.80 -0.83
CA GLY A 272 -0.35 23.34 -1.00
C GLY A 272 -1.43 24.38 -0.63
N GLY A 273 -1.03 25.52 -0.05
CA GLY A 273 -1.92 26.64 0.24
C GLY A 273 -2.79 26.47 1.49
N ILE A 274 -2.49 25.45 2.32
CA ILE A 274 -3.14 25.20 3.60
C ILE A 274 -2.71 26.28 4.60
N LYS A 275 -3.68 26.88 5.30
CA LYS A 275 -3.46 27.98 6.26
C LYS A 275 -4.29 27.80 7.52
N VAL A 276 -3.89 28.50 8.58
CA VAL A 276 -4.62 28.52 9.86
C VAL A 276 -6.09 28.91 9.62
N GLY A 277 -7.00 28.16 10.24
CA GLY A 277 -8.45 28.27 10.11
C GLY A 277 -9.04 27.35 9.04
N ASP A 278 -8.24 26.71 8.20
CA ASP A 278 -8.74 25.68 7.28
C ASP A 278 -9.11 24.41 8.06
N ALA A 279 -10.22 23.78 7.68
CA ALA A 279 -10.53 22.42 8.12
C ALA A 279 -9.70 21.44 7.30
N VAL A 280 -9.02 20.51 7.96
CA VAL A 280 -8.03 19.62 7.35
C VAL A 280 -8.20 18.18 7.80
N ILE A 281 -7.81 17.26 6.92
CA ILE A 281 -7.55 15.86 7.24
C ILE A 281 -6.08 15.56 7.01
N VAL A 282 -5.48 14.79 7.90
CA VAL A 282 -4.09 14.34 7.79
C VAL A 282 -4.04 12.83 7.85
N ASN A 283 -3.43 12.23 6.83
CA ASN A 283 -3.21 10.80 6.79
C ASN A 283 -1.85 10.45 7.41
N TYR A 284 -1.82 9.36 8.17
CA TYR A 284 -0.63 8.86 8.83
C TYR A 284 -0.57 7.33 8.85
N ASN A 285 0.63 6.77 9.00
CA ASN A 285 0.85 5.32 9.12
C ASN A 285 1.50 4.91 10.46
N GLY A 286 1.79 5.88 11.34
CA GLY A 286 2.37 5.64 12.66
C GLY A 286 1.32 5.59 13.77
N GLU A 287 1.75 5.94 14.98
CA GLU A 287 0.91 6.00 16.17
C GLU A 287 0.72 7.43 16.66
N ILE A 288 -0.37 7.65 17.39
CA ILE A 288 -0.59 8.87 18.16
C ILE A 288 -0.05 8.63 19.57
N SER A 289 0.89 9.47 20.01
CA SER A 289 1.46 9.37 21.36
C SER A 289 0.46 9.77 22.45
N GLU A 290 0.75 9.46 23.72
CA GLU A 290 -0.04 9.94 24.87
C GLU A 290 -0.13 11.48 24.98
N LYS A 291 0.69 12.20 24.20
CA LYS A 291 0.68 13.68 24.12
C LYS A 291 0.00 14.19 22.85
N ASN A 292 -0.71 13.32 22.14
CA ASN A 292 -1.39 13.60 20.87
C ASN A 292 -0.42 14.03 19.75
N GLU A 293 0.82 13.51 19.78
CA GLU A 293 1.79 13.72 18.71
C GLU A 293 1.60 12.62 17.66
N VAL A 294 1.29 13.00 16.42
CA VAL A 294 1.01 12.07 15.33
C VAL A 294 2.30 11.77 14.59
N ASN A 295 2.73 10.51 14.64
CA ASN A 295 3.92 10.06 13.94
C ASN A 295 3.58 9.49 12.56
N GLY A 296 4.51 9.65 11.61
CA GLY A 296 4.37 9.08 10.26
C GLY A 296 3.26 9.72 9.43
N ALA A 297 2.94 11.00 9.68
CA ALA A 297 2.04 11.77 8.84
C ALA A 297 2.68 11.98 7.45
N TYR A 298 1.88 11.79 6.39
CA TYR A 298 2.40 11.79 5.01
C TYR A 298 1.56 12.55 3.99
N SER A 299 0.37 13.04 4.37
CA SER A 299 -0.41 13.93 3.50
C SER A 299 -1.39 14.75 4.31
N MET A 300 -1.74 15.93 3.79
CA MET A 300 -2.74 16.81 4.39
C MET A 300 -3.58 17.43 3.28
N TYR A 301 -4.89 17.46 3.49
CA TYR A 301 -5.86 18.01 2.54
C TYR A 301 -6.83 18.94 3.27
N THR A 302 -7.33 19.95 2.57
CA THR A 302 -8.42 20.79 3.08
C THR A 302 -9.77 20.13 2.81
N GLY A 303 -10.68 20.31 3.75
CA GLY A 303 -12.06 19.89 3.66
C GLY A 303 -13.04 21.00 3.97
N THR A 304 -14.31 20.69 3.88
CA THR A 304 -15.41 21.55 4.31
C THR A 304 -16.18 20.86 5.43
N LEU A 305 -16.42 21.58 6.52
CA LEU A 305 -17.28 21.10 7.61
C LEU A 305 -18.75 21.17 7.18
N VAL A 306 -19.43 20.03 7.23
CA VAL A 306 -20.86 19.89 6.92
C VAL A 306 -21.49 19.07 8.04
N ASP A 307 -22.41 19.68 8.80
CA ASP A 307 -23.18 19.02 9.87
C ASP A 307 -22.33 18.25 10.91
N GLY A 308 -21.13 18.74 11.22
CA GLY A 308 -20.21 18.12 12.19
C GLY A 308 -19.24 17.11 11.57
N ASP A 309 -19.36 16.82 10.27
CA ASP A 309 -18.46 15.95 9.51
C ASP A 309 -17.55 16.76 8.58
N LEU A 310 -16.35 16.24 8.32
CA LEU A 310 -15.41 16.82 7.36
C LEU A 310 -15.57 16.15 5.99
N GLN A 311 -16.00 16.92 4.99
CA GLN A 311 -16.08 16.48 3.60
C GLN A 311 -14.85 16.94 2.81
N ILE A 312 -14.19 16.00 2.15
CA ILE A 312 -13.05 16.29 1.26
C ILE A 312 -13.56 16.34 -0.19
N PRO A 313 -13.32 17.43 -0.94
CA PRO A 313 -13.62 17.47 -2.37
C PRO A 313 -12.81 16.40 -3.13
N GLU A 314 -13.47 15.64 -4.01
CA GLU A 314 -12.80 14.70 -4.95
C GLU A 314 -11.79 15.40 -5.86
#